data_AF-A0A6M2CQ82-F1
#
_entry.id   AF-A0A6M2CQ82-F1
#
_cell.length_a   1.000
_cell.length_b   1.000
_cell.length_c   1.000
_cell.angle_alpha   90.00
_cell.angle_beta   90.00
_cell.angle_gamma   90.00
#
_symmetry.space_group_name_H-M   'P 1'
#
loop_
_entity.id
_entity.type
_entity.pdbx_description
1 polymer ?
#
loop_
_entity_poly.entity_id
_entity_poly.type
_entity_poly.pdbx_seq_one_letter_code
_entity_poly.pdbx_strand_id
1 'polypeptide(L)'
;MKKGGLLTLISRTRLARAKLIHEIIHGHSNIDVSAYLTFDQTRTTRQKHPMRFNEYSFNTNCFKYSFFPLATNEWNKLDPSISSTTELAKFLTLVENELCIMQTKSPG
;
A
#
# COMPACT_ATOMS: atom_id res chain seq x y z
N MET A 1 -17.81 1.84 -11.87
CA MET A 1 -18.17 2.90 -12.84
C MET A 1 -17.14 4.04 -12.78
N LYS A 2 -16.30 4.20 -13.82
CA LYS A 2 -15.64 5.49 -14.10
C LYS A 2 -16.73 6.47 -14.51
N LYS A 3 -16.99 7.50 -13.71
CA LYS A 3 -17.60 8.74 -14.22
C LYS A 3 -16.45 9.74 -14.36
N GLY A 4 -15.96 9.95 -15.59
CA GLY A 4 -15.09 11.09 -15.93
C GLY A 4 -13.58 10.98 -15.69
N GLY A 5 -12.98 9.78 -15.64
CA GLY A 5 -11.51 9.65 -15.50
C GLY A 5 -10.97 9.91 -14.09
N LEU A 6 -11.83 10.26 -13.12
CA LEU A 6 -11.45 10.39 -11.72
C LEU A 6 -11.44 9.04 -11.00
N LEU A 7 -10.48 8.86 -10.10
CA LEU A 7 -10.47 7.76 -9.14
C LEU A 7 -11.68 7.84 -8.21
N THR A 8 -12.23 6.67 -7.86
CA THR A 8 -13.25 6.57 -6.79
C THR A 8 -12.69 7.04 -5.45
N LEU A 9 -13.57 7.42 -4.51
CA LEU A 9 -13.14 7.80 -3.16
C LEU A 9 -12.29 6.70 -2.51
N ILE A 10 -12.69 5.44 -2.64
CA ILE A 10 -11.96 4.30 -2.10
C ILE A 10 -10.55 4.23 -2.70
N SER A 11 -10.42 4.34 -4.02
CA SER A 11 -9.11 4.32 -4.67
C SER A 11 -8.24 5.52 -4.29
N ARG A 12 -8.81 6.70 -4.12
CA ARG A 12 -8.08 7.88 -3.63
C ARG A 12 -7.57 7.67 -2.20
N THR A 13 -8.38 7.08 -1.32
CA THR A 13 -7.94 6.76 0.04
C THR A 13 -6.84 5.70 0.05
N ARG A 14 -6.92 4.69 -0.82
CA ARG A 14 -5.84 3.69 -1.01
C ARG A 14 -4.54 4.35 -1.46
N LEU A 15 -4.61 5.19 -2.49
CA LEU A 15 -3.46 5.93 -3.00
C LEU A 15 -2.83 6.81 -1.91
N ALA A 16 -3.64 7.50 -1.10
CA ALA A 16 -3.16 8.31 0.01
C ALA A 16 -2.46 7.47 1.10
N ARG A 17 -2.98 6.28 1.44
CA ARG A 17 -2.31 5.36 2.37
C ARG A 17 -0.99 4.86 1.82
N ALA A 18 -0.95 4.44 0.55
CA ALA A 18 0.27 3.99 -0.12
C ALA A 18 1.32 5.10 -0.17
N LYS A 19 0.90 6.34 -0.48
CA LYS A 19 1.75 7.54 -0.43
C LYS A 19 2.40 7.71 0.94
N LEU A 20 1.58 7.71 1.99
CA LEU A 20 2.09 7.96 3.34
C LEU A 20 3.04 6.85 3.81
N ILE A 21 2.75 5.58 3.50
CA ILE A 21 3.69 4.48 3.78
C ILE A 21 5.02 4.69 3.03
N HIS A 22 4.98 5.09 1.76
CA HIS A 22 6.18 5.38 0.98
C HIS A 22 7.00 6.51 1.59
N GLU A 23 6.36 7.60 2.02
CA GLU A 23 7.02 8.72 2.69
C GLU A 23 7.60 8.32 4.05
N ILE A 24 6.89 7.48 4.81
CA ILE A 24 7.37 6.93 6.10
C ILE A 24 8.66 6.13 5.87
N ILE A 25 8.66 5.16 4.97
CA ILE A 25 9.77 4.21 4.81
C ILE A 25 11.03 4.86 4.22
N HIS A 26 10.87 5.94 3.45
CA HIS A 26 11.98 6.70 2.87
C HIS A 26 12.43 7.86 3.77
N GLY A 27 11.86 8.00 4.98
CA GLY A 27 12.25 9.04 5.93
C GLY A 27 11.83 10.46 5.53
N HIS A 28 10.85 10.59 4.63
CA HIS A 28 10.29 11.88 4.22
C HIS A 28 9.15 12.35 5.13
N SER A 29 8.83 11.58 6.17
CA SER A 29 7.85 11.93 7.19
C SER A 29 8.50 12.00 8.58
N ASN A 30 7.90 12.76 9.50
CA ASN A 30 8.36 12.84 10.89
C ASN A 30 7.80 11.69 11.78
N ILE A 31 7.45 10.56 11.16
CA ILE A 31 6.91 9.37 11.82
C ILE A 31 8.03 8.35 11.91
N ASP A 32 8.28 7.83 13.12
CA ASP A 32 9.23 6.74 13.32
C ASP A 32 8.67 5.45 12.70
N VAL A 33 9.29 5.01 11.60
CA VAL A 33 8.95 3.76 10.90
C VAL A 33 8.93 2.59 11.88
N SER A 34 9.93 2.50 12.75
CA SER A 34 10.13 1.32 13.61
C SER A 34 9.04 1.15 14.67
N ALA A 35 8.38 2.25 15.04
CA ALA A 35 7.26 2.24 15.98
C ALA A 35 5.96 1.67 15.39
N TYR A 36 5.81 1.68 14.06
CA TYR A 36 4.56 1.33 13.39
C TYR A 36 4.70 0.31 12.26
N LEU A 37 5.90 0.02 11.77
CA LEU A 37 6.10 -0.89 10.65
C LEU A 37 7.31 -1.76 10.96
N THR A 38 7.10 -3.07 10.94
CA THR A 38 8.17 -4.05 11.02
C THR A 38 8.28 -4.74 9.67
N PHE A 39 9.45 -4.68 9.04
CA PHE A 39 9.70 -5.43 7.83
C PHE A 39 9.66 -6.94 8.11
N ASP A 40 9.05 -7.70 7.20
CA ASP A 40 9.07 -9.16 7.25
C ASP A 40 10.51 -9.64 6.96
N GLN A 41 11.21 -10.05 8.02
CA GLN A 41 12.57 -10.57 7.93
C GLN A 41 12.61 -12.06 7.53
N THR A 42 11.45 -12.68 7.24
CA THR A 42 11.44 -14.06 6.76
C THR A 42 12.08 -14.18 5.38
N ARG A 43 12.78 -15.29 5.15
CA ARG A 43 13.55 -15.55 3.94
C ARG A 43 12.76 -15.20 2.68
N THR A 44 13.30 -14.31 1.86
CA THR A 44 12.75 -13.95 0.55
C THR A 44 12.60 -15.21 -0.30
N THR A 45 11.36 -15.64 -0.53
CA THR A 45 11.05 -16.69 -1.51
C THR A 45 10.67 -16.03 -2.83
N ARG A 46 10.65 -16.79 -3.94
CA ARG A 46 10.22 -16.26 -5.26
C ARG A 46 8.83 -15.61 -5.26
N GLN A 47 8.03 -15.78 -4.20
CA GLN A 47 6.69 -15.22 -4.02
C GLN A 47 6.59 -14.09 -3.00
N LYS A 48 7.69 -13.71 -2.32
CA LYS A 48 7.72 -12.63 -1.31
C LYS A 48 8.71 -11.54 -1.72
N HIS A 49 8.27 -10.27 -1.75
CA HIS A 49 9.15 -9.13 -2.03
C HIS A 49 9.89 -8.65 -0.76
N PRO A 50 11.09 -8.07 -0.88
CA PRO A 50 11.92 -7.69 0.28
C PRO A 50 11.36 -6.53 1.10
N MET A 51 10.45 -5.72 0.53
CA MET A 51 9.81 -4.58 1.21
C MET A 51 8.47 -4.95 1.87
N ARG A 52 8.21 -6.23 2.13
CA ARG A 52 6.96 -6.65 2.79
C ARG A 52 7.03 -6.33 4.28
N PHE A 53 5.89 -5.96 4.87
CA PHE A 53 5.74 -5.75 6.31
C PHE A 53 5.09 -6.95 6.99
N ASN A 54 5.36 -7.12 8.28
CA ASN A 54 4.58 -8.01 9.13
C ASN A 54 3.13 -7.54 9.20
N GLU A 55 2.19 -8.47 9.02
CA GLU A 55 0.78 -8.16 9.11
C GLU A 55 0.36 -7.92 10.56
N TYR A 56 -0.49 -6.91 10.77
CA TYR A 56 -1.06 -6.62 12.07
C TYR A 56 -2.05 -7.71 12.49
N SER A 57 -1.95 -8.17 13.73
CA SER A 57 -2.99 -8.97 14.37
C SER A 57 -4.00 -8.03 15.04
N PHE A 58 -5.29 -8.27 14.86
CA PHE A 58 -6.36 -7.43 15.40
C PHE A 58 -7.54 -8.27 15.90
N ASN A 59 -8.12 -7.87 17.02
CA ASN A 59 -9.32 -8.49 17.62
C ASN A 59 -10.56 -7.58 17.54
N THR A 60 -10.39 -6.33 17.08
CA THR A 60 -11.49 -5.35 17.00
C THR A 60 -11.58 -4.77 15.58
N ASN A 61 -12.81 -4.49 15.14
CA ASN A 61 -13.05 -3.81 13.87
C ASN A 61 -12.45 -2.40 13.85
N CYS A 62 -12.48 -1.69 14.98
CA CYS A 62 -11.90 -0.36 15.10
C CYS A 62 -10.41 -0.36 14.75
N PHE A 63 -9.65 -1.32 15.28
CA PHE A 63 -8.23 -1.42 14.95
C PHE A 63 -8.01 -1.98 13.55
N LYS A 64 -8.74 -3.03 13.15
CA LYS A 64 -8.69 -3.62 11.79
C LYS A 64 -8.84 -2.59 10.68
N TYR A 65 -9.77 -1.65 10.83
CA TYR A 65 -10.07 -0.61 9.84
C TYR A 65 -9.34 0.71 10.12
N SER A 66 -8.42 0.74 11.07
CA SER A 66 -7.52 1.88 11.27
C SER A 66 -6.44 1.95 10.18
N PHE A 67 -5.66 3.03 10.17
CA PHE A 67 -4.71 3.32 9.10
C PHE A 67 -3.68 2.21 8.88
N PHE A 68 -2.89 1.86 9.90
CA PHE A 68 -1.73 0.97 9.72
C PHE A 68 -2.11 -0.45 9.28
N PRO A 69 -3.08 -1.14 9.91
CA PRO A 69 -3.47 -2.48 9.45
C PRO A 69 -3.96 -2.49 8.00
N LEU A 70 -4.73 -1.48 7.57
CA LEU A 70 -5.18 -1.35 6.18
C LEU A 70 -4.02 -1.03 5.24
N ALA A 71 -3.19 -0.05 5.59
CA ALA A 71 -2.08 0.41 4.76
C ALA A 71 -1.03 -0.71 4.57
N THR A 72 -0.70 -1.43 5.64
CA THR A 72 0.17 -2.61 5.62
C THR A 72 -0.39 -3.71 4.72
N ASN A 73 -1.69 -4.03 4.84
CA ASN A 73 -2.31 -5.04 3.99
C ASN A 73 -2.29 -4.65 2.50
N GLU A 74 -2.55 -3.38 2.20
CA GLU A 74 -2.52 -2.86 0.83
C GLU A 74 -1.10 -2.83 0.28
N TRP A 75 -0.12 -2.38 1.07
CA TRP A 75 1.29 -2.38 0.69
C TRP A 75 1.81 -3.77 0.37
N ASN A 76 1.50 -4.76 1.22
CA ASN A 76 1.94 -6.15 1.04
C ASN A 76 1.34 -6.84 -0.20
N LYS A 77 0.30 -6.24 -0.81
CA LYS A 77 -0.33 -6.73 -2.04
C LYS A 77 0.24 -6.08 -3.30
N LEU A 78 1.06 -5.04 -3.16
CA LEU A 78 1.68 -4.37 -4.30
C LEU A 78 2.65 -5.30 -5.01
N ASP A 79 2.79 -5.10 -6.32
CA ASP A 79 3.84 -5.78 -7.08
C ASP A 79 5.23 -5.38 -6.56
N PRO A 80 6.19 -6.32 -6.47
CA PRO A 80 7.57 -6.03 -6.09
C PRO A 80 8.20 -4.86 -6.89
N SER A 81 7.87 -4.75 -8.18
CA SER A 81 8.37 -3.68 -9.06
C SER A 81 7.84 -2.29 -8.68
N ILE A 82 6.66 -2.23 -8.07
CA ILE A 82 6.05 -0.98 -7.58
C ILE A 82 6.63 -0.64 -6.21
N SER A 83 6.60 -1.59 -5.27
CA SER A 83 7.05 -1.34 -3.89
C SER A 83 8.54 -0.96 -3.80
N SER A 84 9.38 -1.49 -4.69
CA SER A 84 10.82 -1.15 -4.76
C SER A 84 11.14 0.23 -5.37
N THR A 85 10.14 0.99 -5.82
CA THR A 85 10.36 2.31 -6.41
C THR A 85 10.66 3.36 -5.33
N THR A 86 11.83 4.00 -5.42
CA THR A 86 12.26 5.06 -4.48
C THR A 86 11.72 6.45 -4.81
N GLU A 87 11.47 6.73 -6.09
CA GLU A 87 10.92 8.01 -6.54
C GLU A 87 9.40 8.08 -6.30
N LEU A 88 8.98 9.02 -5.44
CA LEU A 88 7.57 9.16 -5.05
C LEU A 88 6.63 9.36 -6.23
N ALA A 89 6.97 10.25 -7.18
CA ALA A 89 6.11 10.56 -8.32
C ALA A 89 5.87 9.33 -9.22
N LYS A 90 6.93 8.56 -9.48
CA LYS A 90 6.87 7.31 -10.23
C LYS A 90 6.06 6.25 -9.49
N PHE A 91 6.31 6.09 -8.19
CA PHE A 91 5.57 5.18 -7.33
C PHE A 91 4.06 5.46 -7.37
N LEU A 92 3.65 6.72 -7.17
CA LEU A 92 2.23 7.10 -7.18
C LEU A 92 1.55 6.82 -8.52
N THR A 93 2.24 7.11 -9.63
CA THR A 93 1.73 6.83 -10.97
C THR A 93 1.50 5.33 -11.19
N LEU A 94 2.43 4.48 -10.73
CA LEU A 94 2.31 3.03 -10.84
C LEU A 94 1.15 2.48 -9.99
N VAL A 95 1.02 2.93 -8.74
CA VAL A 95 -0.09 2.52 -7.85
C VAL A 95 -1.43 2.98 -8.41
N GLU A 96 -1.52 4.21 -8.93
CA GLU A 96 -2.75 4.73 -9.55
C GLU A 96 -3.16 3.90 -10.77
N ASN A 97 -2.22 3.51 -11.63
CA ASN A 97 -2.48 2.64 -12.77
C ASN A 97 -3.00 1.27 -12.33
N GLU A 98 -2.41 0.66 -11.31
CA GLU A 98 -2.86 -0.61 -10.76
C GLU A 98 -4.30 -0.53 -10.21
N LEU A 99 -4.60 0.52 -9.44
CA LEU A 99 -5.93 0.79 -8.90
C LEU A 99 -6.96 1.06 -10.01
N CYS A 100 -6.54 1.63 -11.14
CA CYS A 100 -7.39 1.84 -12.30
C CYS A 100 -7.70 0.52 -13.04
N ILE A 101 -6.73 -0.39 -13.17
CA ILE A 101 -6.90 -1.70 -13.84
C ILE A 101 -7.84 -2.61 -13.02
N MET A 102 -7.75 -2.61 -11.68
CA MET A 102 -8.64 -3.44 -10.85
C MET A 102 -10.12 -3.01 -10.93
N GLN A 103 -10.42 -1.79 -11.37
CA GLN A 103 -11.81 -1.31 -11.53
C GLN A 103 -12.46 -1.75 -12.86
N THR A 104 -11.69 -2.24 -13.83
CA THR A 104 -12.23 -2.70 -15.13
C THR A 104 -12.56 -4.19 -15.15
N LYS A 105 -12.07 -4.97 -14.17
CA LYS A 105 -12.45 -6.37 -13.94
C LYS A 105 -13.64 -6.46 -12.97
N SER A 106 -14.82 -6.04 -13.41
CA SER A 106 -16.07 -6.50 -12.77
C SER A 106 -16.49 -7.79 -13.48
N PRO A 107 -16.71 -8.91 -12.76
CA PRO A 107 -17.30 -10.09 -13.38
C PRO A 107 -18.75 -9.77 -13.73
N GLY A 108 -19.12 -10.04 -14.99
CA GLY A 108 -20.51 -10.19 -15.40
C GLY A 108 -20.99 -11.60 -15.12
#